data_AF-A0A7S3EQR7-F1
#
_entry.id   AF-A0A7S3EQR7-F1
#
_cell.length_a   1.000
_cell.length_b   1.000
_cell.length_c   1.000
_cell.angle_alpha   90.00
_cell.angle_beta   90.00
_cell.angle_gamma   90.00
#
_symmetry.space_group_name_H-M   'P 1'
#
loop_
_entity.id
_entity.type
_entity.pdbx_description
1 polymer ?
#
loop_
_entity_poly.entity_id
_entity_poly.type
_entity_poly.pdbx_seq_one_letter_code
_entity_poly.pdbx_strand_id
1 'polypeptide(L)'
;DRVLFHGMDTTGSGMAPSRDDTSIKALFFIAWMFVGCFLGVNLFVGVVVDNFNRIKAEKDGSASMTQGQQQWVNTMKQAMSAHATFKAREKSWLGKKIAPLLRSPAFNTSIRGLILLNIGIQMCDHYGIADEGPPELGYARVGIVPEIPSEVLYERAMLGCTMAFGLEGGLK
;
A
#
# COMPACT_ATOMS: atom_id res chain seq x y z
N ASP A 1 -12.06 -34.38 -8.87
CA ASP A 1 -11.39 -35.13 -9.97
C ASP A 1 -11.92 -36.54 -10.19
N ARG A 2 -11.89 -37.45 -9.19
CA ARG A 2 -12.39 -38.84 -9.38
C ARG A 2 -13.83 -38.95 -9.92
N VAL A 3 -14.72 -38.07 -9.46
CA VAL A 3 -16.12 -38.03 -9.92
C VAL A 3 -16.24 -37.56 -11.37
N LEU A 4 -15.38 -36.64 -11.81
CA LEU A 4 -15.35 -36.15 -13.20
C LEU A 4 -14.92 -37.27 -14.15
N PHE A 5 -13.79 -37.92 -13.86
CA PHE A 5 -13.27 -39.00 -14.71
C PHE A 5 -14.24 -40.18 -14.79
N HIS A 6 -14.80 -40.61 -13.65
CA HIS A 6 -15.80 -41.68 -13.65
C HIS A 6 -17.08 -41.29 -14.39
N GLY A 7 -17.50 -40.02 -14.31
CA GLY A 7 -18.66 -39.50 -15.04
C GLY A 7 -18.45 -39.46 -16.55
N MET A 8 -17.26 -39.06 -17.00
CA MET A 8 -16.90 -38.99 -18.43
C MET A 8 -16.73 -40.37 -19.05
N ASP A 9 -16.17 -41.33 -18.30
CA ASP A 9 -15.93 -42.70 -18.78
C ASP A 9 -17.19 -43.59 -18.74
N THR A 10 -18.33 -43.08 -18.26
CA THR A 10 -19.59 -43.86 -18.24
C THR A 10 -20.04 -44.21 -19.65
N THR A 11 -20.38 -45.46 -19.91
CA THR A 11 -20.94 -45.96 -21.17
C THR A 11 -22.40 -46.37 -20.98
N GLY A 12 -23.03 -46.98 -22.00
CA GLY A 12 -24.40 -47.48 -21.90
C GLY A 12 -24.56 -48.55 -20.80
N SER A 13 -25.80 -48.79 -20.37
CA SER A 13 -26.10 -49.76 -19.32
C SER A 13 -25.54 -51.15 -19.66
N GLY A 14 -24.71 -51.71 -18.78
CA GLY A 14 -24.10 -53.04 -18.93
C GLY A 14 -22.77 -53.07 -19.69
N MET A 15 -22.24 -51.92 -20.11
CA MET A 15 -20.94 -51.81 -20.77
C MET A 15 -19.85 -51.38 -19.78
N ALA A 16 -18.61 -51.82 -20.00
CA ALA A 16 -17.47 -51.36 -19.23
C ALA A 16 -17.17 -49.87 -19.56
N PRO A 17 -16.63 -49.09 -18.60
CA PRO A 17 -16.26 -47.71 -18.85
C PRO A 17 -15.16 -47.63 -19.91
N SER A 18 -15.33 -46.75 -20.88
CA SER A 18 -14.37 -46.52 -21.97
C SER A 18 -13.72 -45.17 -21.75
N ARG A 19 -12.38 -45.13 -21.75
CA ARG A 19 -11.63 -43.89 -21.55
C ARG A 19 -11.84 -42.96 -22.74
N ASP A 20 -12.07 -41.69 -22.45
CA ASP A 20 -12.11 -40.59 -23.41
C ASP A 20 -13.24 -40.65 -24.48
N ASP A 21 -14.31 -41.41 -24.24
CA ASP A 21 -15.29 -41.74 -25.30
C ASP A 21 -16.48 -40.76 -25.46
N THR A 22 -16.57 -39.64 -24.71
CA THR A 22 -17.68 -38.67 -24.93
C THR A 22 -17.39 -37.23 -24.51
N SER A 23 -17.03 -36.38 -25.47
CA SER A 23 -16.83 -34.93 -25.26
C SER A 23 -18.06 -34.20 -24.70
N ILE A 24 -19.28 -34.70 -24.98
CA ILE A 24 -20.53 -34.08 -24.51
C ILE A 24 -20.69 -34.20 -22.98
N LYS A 25 -20.29 -35.33 -22.38
CA LYS A 25 -20.35 -35.52 -20.92
C LYS A 25 -19.36 -34.59 -20.22
N ALA A 26 -18.18 -34.40 -20.79
CA ALA A 26 -17.20 -33.44 -20.29
C ALA A 26 -17.74 -31.99 -20.31
N LEU A 27 -18.38 -31.59 -21.41
CA LEU A 27 -18.97 -30.26 -21.56
C LEU A 27 -20.09 -30.00 -20.53
N PHE A 28 -20.90 -31.02 -20.23
CA PHE A 28 -21.91 -30.94 -19.18
C PHE A 28 -21.30 -30.67 -17.80
N PHE A 29 -20.24 -31.39 -17.40
CA PHE A 29 -19.58 -31.16 -16.11
C PHE A 29 -18.93 -29.78 -16.01
N ILE A 30 -18.33 -29.27 -17.11
CA ILE A 30 -17.75 -27.93 -17.15
C ILE A 30 -18.85 -26.87 -16.97
N ALA A 31 -19.95 -26.98 -17.71
CA ALA A 31 -21.08 -26.05 -17.58
C ALA A 31 -21.72 -26.10 -16.18
N TRP A 32 -21.90 -27.31 -15.63
CA TRP A 32 -22.42 -27.52 -14.28
C TRP A 32 -21.51 -26.91 -13.20
N MET A 33 -20.19 -27.08 -13.33
CA MET A 33 -19.24 -26.44 -12.42
C MET A 33 -19.25 -24.93 -12.53
N PHE A 34 -19.32 -24.38 -13.75
CA PHE A 34 -19.40 -22.94 -13.94
C PHE A 34 -20.65 -22.34 -13.29
N VAL A 35 -21.83 -22.88 -13.61
CA VAL A 35 -23.10 -22.38 -13.07
C VAL A 35 -23.19 -22.63 -11.56
N GLY A 36 -22.79 -23.82 -11.09
CA GLY A 36 -22.83 -24.20 -9.69
C GLY A 36 -21.89 -23.36 -8.83
N CYS A 37 -20.65 -23.15 -9.26
CA CYS A 37 -19.70 -22.30 -8.54
C CYS A 37 -20.12 -20.83 -8.57
N PHE A 38 -20.57 -20.32 -9.73
CA PHE A 38 -21.02 -18.94 -9.85
C PHE A 38 -22.23 -18.68 -8.94
N LEU A 39 -23.24 -19.55 -8.97
CA LEU A 39 -24.40 -19.42 -8.12
C LEU A 39 -24.05 -19.61 -6.64
N GLY A 40 -23.24 -20.61 -6.31
CA GLY A 40 -22.83 -20.91 -4.94
C GLY A 40 -22.04 -19.77 -4.31
N VAL A 41 -21.05 -19.21 -5.02
CA VAL A 41 -20.26 -18.08 -4.52
C VAL A 41 -21.11 -16.82 -4.41
N ASN A 42 -21.94 -16.52 -5.43
CA ASN A 42 -22.77 -15.31 -5.40
C ASN A 42 -23.83 -15.36 -4.30
N LEU A 43 -24.45 -16.52 -4.08
CA LEU A 43 -25.41 -16.71 -2.98
C LEU A 43 -24.69 -16.63 -1.62
N PHE A 44 -23.52 -17.26 -1.50
CA PHE A 44 -22.75 -17.25 -0.26
C PHE A 44 -22.29 -15.83 0.11
N VAL A 45 -21.69 -15.12 -0.84
CA VAL A 45 -21.28 -13.72 -0.63
C VAL A 45 -22.49 -12.84 -0.34
N GLY A 46 -23.62 -13.06 -1.02
CA GLY A 46 -24.87 -12.35 -0.71
C GLY A 46 -25.30 -12.53 0.75
N VAL A 47 -25.42 -13.77 1.22
CA VAL A 47 -25.80 -14.07 2.61
C VAL A 47 -24.78 -13.52 3.62
N VAL A 48 -23.48 -13.64 3.32
CA VAL A 48 -22.41 -13.13 4.19
C VAL A 48 -22.46 -11.61 4.28
N VAL A 49 -22.59 -10.91 3.15
CA VAL A 49 -22.68 -9.45 3.10
C VAL A 49 -23.94 -8.95 3.79
N ASP A 50 -25.10 -9.60 3.56
CA ASP A 50 -26.34 -9.27 4.24
C ASP A 50 -26.24 -9.46 5.75
N ASN A 51 -25.56 -10.53 6.20
CA ASN A 51 -25.30 -10.77 7.61
C ASN A 51 -24.41 -9.68 8.21
N PHE A 52 -23.31 -9.31 7.54
CA PHE A 52 -22.45 -8.20 7.98
C PHE A 52 -23.17 -6.86 7.99
N ASN A 53 -24.02 -6.58 7.00
CA ASN A 53 -24.82 -5.36 6.95
C ASN A 53 -25.85 -5.31 8.08
N ARG A 54 -26.48 -6.44 8.43
CA ARG A 54 -27.37 -6.53 9.60
C ARG A 54 -26.61 -6.30 10.90
N ILE A 55 -25.47 -6.96 11.10
CA ILE A 55 -24.61 -6.75 12.27
C ILE A 55 -24.15 -5.29 12.35
N LYS A 56 -23.83 -4.67 11.22
CA LYS A 56 -23.44 -3.26 11.13
C LYS A 56 -24.60 -2.33 11.52
N ALA A 57 -25.82 -2.62 11.09
CA ALA A 57 -27.01 -1.83 11.45
C ALA A 57 -27.37 -1.98 12.93
N GLU A 58 -27.31 -3.20 13.48
CA GLU A 58 -27.61 -3.47 14.89
C GLU A 58 -26.57 -2.88 15.86
N LYS A 59 -25.31 -2.78 15.43
CA LYS A 59 -24.21 -2.20 16.22
C LYS A 59 -23.80 -0.79 15.77
N ASP A 60 -24.68 -0.06 15.09
CA ASP A 60 -24.48 1.34 14.68
C ASP A 60 -23.15 1.63 13.96
N GLY A 61 -22.67 0.69 13.14
CA GLY A 61 -21.40 0.78 12.43
C GLY A 61 -20.15 0.40 13.23
N SER A 62 -20.27 0.16 14.55
CA SER A 62 -19.14 -0.14 15.44
C SER A 62 -18.83 -1.64 15.57
N ALA A 63 -19.53 -2.51 14.82
CA ALA A 63 -19.40 -3.96 14.97
C ALA A 63 -17.96 -4.49 14.81
N SER A 64 -17.13 -3.78 14.03
CA SER A 64 -15.74 -4.15 13.75
C SER A 64 -14.71 -3.25 14.43
N MET A 65 -15.13 -2.21 15.17
CA MET A 65 -14.21 -1.23 15.76
C MET A 65 -14.47 -1.06 17.26
N THR A 66 -13.41 -1.07 18.05
CA THR A 66 -13.51 -0.74 19.48
C THR A 66 -13.82 0.75 19.67
N GLN A 67 -14.43 1.12 20.80
CA GLN A 67 -14.79 2.52 21.09
C GLN A 67 -13.57 3.47 21.02
N GLY A 68 -12.41 3.04 21.54
CA GLY A 68 -11.18 3.83 21.47
C GLY A 68 -10.64 4.04 20.05
N GLN A 69 -10.73 3.02 19.19
CA GLN A 69 -10.33 3.14 17.78
C GLN A 69 -11.27 4.06 17.00
N GLN A 70 -12.58 3.96 17.25
CA GLN A 70 -13.57 4.85 16.61
C GLN A 70 -13.31 6.31 16.97
N GLN A 71 -12.99 6.58 18.25
CA GLN A 71 -12.65 7.94 18.70
C GLN A 71 -11.36 8.44 18.03
N TRP A 72 -10.33 7.61 17.94
CA TRP A 72 -9.08 7.97 17.24
C TRP A 72 -9.32 8.29 15.75
N VAL A 73 -10.10 7.48 15.04
CA VAL A 73 -10.45 7.73 13.63
C VAL A 73 -11.24 9.03 13.49
N ASN A 74 -12.18 9.29 14.39
CA ASN A 74 -12.96 10.53 14.38
C ASN A 74 -12.08 11.76 14.63
N THR A 75 -11.16 11.70 15.60
CA THR A 75 -10.21 12.77 15.88
C THR A 75 -9.26 13.00 14.71
N MET A 76 -8.77 11.93 14.07
CA MET A 76 -7.88 12.05 12.93
C MET A 76 -8.60 12.62 11.70
N LYS A 77 -9.85 12.21 11.46
CA LYS A 77 -10.69 12.77 10.40
C LYS A 77 -10.98 14.24 10.64
N GLN A 78 -11.26 14.62 11.89
CA GLN A 78 -11.43 16.03 12.28
C GLN A 78 -10.13 16.82 12.10
N ALA A 79 -8.98 16.29 12.52
CA ALA A 79 -7.68 16.92 12.38
C ALA A 79 -7.26 17.10 10.91
N MET A 80 -7.58 16.14 10.02
CA MET A 80 -7.35 16.28 8.59
C MET A 80 -8.32 17.27 7.92
N SER A 81 -9.58 17.33 8.39
CA SER A 81 -10.58 18.27 7.87
C SER A 81 -10.39 19.70 8.39
N ALA A 82 -9.75 19.85 9.55
CA ALA A 82 -9.35 21.13 10.09
C ALA A 82 -8.17 21.65 9.27
N HIS A 83 -8.45 22.60 8.37
CA HIS A 83 -7.38 23.32 7.69
C HIS A 83 -6.59 24.09 8.74
N ALA A 84 -5.42 23.58 9.13
CA ALA A 84 -4.58 24.17 10.16
C ALA A 84 -4.14 25.59 9.74
N THR A 85 -4.84 26.60 10.22
CA THR A 85 -4.46 28.00 10.07
C THR A 85 -3.38 28.30 11.10
N PHE A 86 -2.13 28.00 10.75
CA PHE A 86 -1.00 28.39 11.58
C PHE A 86 -1.00 29.93 11.74
N LYS A 87 -1.30 30.42 12.94
CA LYS A 87 -1.18 31.85 13.26
C LYS A 87 0.29 32.23 13.11
N ALA A 88 0.61 32.93 12.03
CA ALA A 88 1.97 33.27 11.70
C ALA A 88 2.61 34.06 12.86
N ARG A 89 3.62 33.46 13.50
CA ARG A 89 4.48 34.13 14.48
C ARG A 89 5.20 35.29 13.79
N GLU A 90 5.40 36.38 14.52
CA GLU A 90 6.03 37.59 14.01
C GLU A 90 7.44 37.27 13.48
N LYS A 91 7.64 37.41 12.16
CA LYS A 91 8.87 36.97 11.49
C LYS A 91 10.03 37.93 11.76
N SER A 92 11.17 37.37 12.16
CA SER A 92 12.48 38.04 12.09
C SER A 92 12.77 38.51 10.64
N TRP A 93 13.63 39.52 10.48
CA TRP A 93 13.90 40.14 9.17
C TRP A 93 14.49 39.15 8.14
N LEU A 94 15.27 38.16 8.57
CA LEU A 94 15.74 37.07 7.69
C LEU A 94 14.57 36.18 7.24
N GLY A 95 13.64 35.87 8.14
CA GLY A 95 12.47 35.06 7.85
C GLY A 95 11.51 35.70 6.84
N LYS A 96 11.51 37.03 6.73
CA LYS A 96 10.74 37.75 5.70
C LYS A 96 11.39 37.65 4.31
N LYS A 97 12.73 37.69 4.23
CA LYS A 97 13.46 37.58 2.96
C LYS A 97 13.50 36.16 2.39
N ILE A 98 13.62 35.15 3.24
CA ILE A 98 13.79 33.74 2.84
C ILE A 98 12.44 33.06 2.56
N ALA A 99 11.35 33.52 3.17
CA ALA A 99 10.01 32.94 2.98
C ALA A 99 9.44 32.95 1.54
N PRO A 100 9.58 34.01 0.73
CA PRO A 100 9.15 33.96 -0.66
C PRO A 100 9.97 32.97 -1.49
N LEU A 101 11.25 32.75 -1.13
CA LEU A 101 12.12 31.78 -1.79
C LEU A 101 11.65 30.34 -1.52
N LEU A 102 11.37 29.99 -0.26
CA LEU A 102 10.90 28.64 0.13
C LEU A 102 9.47 28.33 -0.35
N ARG A 103 8.63 29.34 -0.53
CA ARG A 103 7.25 29.16 -1.05
C ARG A 103 7.18 29.12 -2.57
N SER A 104 8.30 29.33 -3.26
CA SER A 104 8.31 29.36 -4.72
C SER A 104 7.99 27.98 -5.31
N PRO A 105 7.20 27.91 -6.40
CA PRO A 105 6.90 26.64 -7.06
C PRO A 105 8.15 25.99 -7.66
N ALA A 106 9.14 26.80 -8.08
CA ALA A 106 10.42 26.32 -8.58
C ALA A 106 11.18 25.52 -7.50
N PHE A 107 11.28 26.05 -6.28
CA PHE A 107 11.93 25.36 -5.16
C PHE A 107 11.27 24.02 -4.83
N ASN A 108 9.94 23.99 -4.78
CA ASN A 108 9.18 22.74 -4.55
C ASN A 108 9.43 21.70 -5.65
N THR A 109 9.50 22.14 -6.91
CA THR A 109 9.82 21.25 -8.05
C THR A 109 11.26 20.74 -7.96
N SER A 110 12.21 21.58 -7.54
CA SER A 110 13.60 21.17 -7.32
C SER A 110 13.72 20.07 -6.24
N ILE A 111 13.04 20.21 -5.10
CA ILE A 111 13.05 19.19 -4.04
C ILE A 111 12.45 17.87 -4.51
N ARG A 112 11.33 17.90 -5.24
CA ARG A 112 10.73 16.67 -5.82
C ARG A 112 11.68 16.00 -6.80
N GLY A 113 12.35 16.78 -7.64
CA GLY A 113 13.37 16.29 -8.56
C GLY A 113 14.55 15.65 -7.83
N LEU A 114 15.03 16.27 -6.75
CA LEU A 114 16.13 15.76 -5.93
C LEU A 114 15.80 14.42 -5.26
N ILE A 115 14.55 14.26 -4.76
CA ILE A 115 14.07 13.00 -4.18
C ILE A 115 14.02 11.90 -5.25
N LEU A 116 13.45 12.19 -6.41
CA LEU A 116 13.38 11.24 -7.52
C LEU A 116 14.78 10.86 -8.02
N LEU A 117 15.70 11.82 -8.08
CA LEU A 117 17.10 11.59 -8.45
C LEU A 117 17.81 10.69 -7.43
N ASN A 118 17.62 10.93 -6.13
CA ASN A 118 18.20 10.10 -5.08
C ASN A 118 17.68 8.65 -5.10
N ILE A 119 16.38 8.46 -5.35
CA ILE A 119 15.79 7.10 -5.50
C ILE A 119 16.29 6.45 -6.79
N GLY A 120 16.39 7.20 -7.89
CA GLY A 120 16.91 6.68 -9.17
C GLY A 120 18.37 6.22 -9.08
N ILE A 121 19.20 6.93 -8.32
CA ILE A 121 20.59 6.52 -8.05
C ILE A 121 20.62 5.21 -7.24
N GLN A 122 19.79 5.08 -6.20
CA GLN A 122 19.67 3.82 -5.44
C GLN A 122 19.13 2.65 -6.27
N MET A 123 18.28 2.90 -7.26
CA MET A 123 17.79 1.85 -8.17
C MET A 123 18.84 1.37 -9.18
N CYS A 124 19.91 2.14 -9.38
CA CYS A 124 21.02 1.78 -10.29
C CYS A 124 22.11 0.94 -9.60
N ASP A 125 22.00 0.63 -8.31
CA ASP A 125 22.92 -0.29 -7.64
C ASP A 125 22.70 -1.72 -8.16
N HIS A 126 23.63 -2.15 -9.00
CA HIS A 126 23.65 -3.50 -9.58
C HIS A 126 24.35 -4.47 -8.62
N TYR A 127 23.62 -5.48 -8.14
CA TYR A 127 24.15 -6.57 -7.32
C TYR A 127 25.15 -7.41 -8.13
N GLY A 128 26.45 -7.10 -8.01
CA GLY A 128 27.50 -7.86 -8.68
C GLY A 128 28.94 -7.41 -8.46
N ILE A 129 29.22 -6.49 -7.52
CA ILE A 129 30.57 -5.94 -7.29
C ILE A 129 31.13 -6.30 -5.89
N ALA A 130 30.56 -7.31 -5.22
CA ALA A 130 30.98 -7.69 -3.87
C ALA A 130 31.93 -8.90 -3.80
N ASP A 131 32.00 -9.76 -4.82
CA ASP A 131 32.63 -11.08 -4.62
C ASP A 131 34.07 -11.26 -5.12
N GLU A 132 34.68 -10.33 -5.86
CA GLU A 132 36.06 -10.55 -6.35
C GLU A 132 36.98 -9.31 -6.21
N GLY A 133 37.41 -9.00 -4.98
CA GLY A 133 38.48 -8.04 -4.72
C GLY A 133 38.89 -7.95 -3.25
N PRO A 134 40.18 -7.68 -2.94
CA PRO A 134 40.68 -7.67 -1.57
C PRO A 134 39.92 -6.67 -0.68
N PRO A 135 39.73 -6.97 0.62
CA PRO A 135 38.85 -6.22 1.53
C PRO A 135 39.26 -4.75 1.77
N GLU A 136 40.43 -4.34 1.30
CA GLU A 136 40.94 -2.98 1.45
C GLU A 136 40.32 -1.97 0.45
N LEU A 137 39.61 -2.45 -0.57
CA LEU A 137 38.92 -1.61 -1.57
C LEU A 137 37.38 -1.62 -1.43
N GLY A 138 36.82 -2.23 -0.38
CA GLY A 138 35.38 -2.20 -0.10
C GLY A 138 34.88 -0.84 0.44
N TYR A 139 35.78 -0.07 1.07
CA TYR A 139 35.47 1.27 1.59
C TYR A 139 35.66 2.38 0.54
N ALA A 140 36.31 2.08 -0.59
CA ALA A 140 36.63 3.07 -1.63
C ALA A 140 35.54 3.24 -2.71
N ARG A 141 34.42 2.50 -2.63
CA ARG A 141 33.22 2.75 -3.47
C ARG A 141 32.07 3.40 -2.70
N VAL A 142 32.43 4.17 -1.68
CA VAL A 142 31.70 5.37 -1.25
C VAL A 142 32.20 6.53 -2.11
N GLY A 143 31.67 6.66 -3.33
CA GLY A 143 32.22 7.59 -4.32
C GLY A 143 31.31 8.74 -4.74
N ILE A 144 29.99 8.61 -4.62
CA ILE A 144 29.03 9.69 -4.95
C ILE A 144 27.83 9.53 -4.02
N VAL A 145 27.70 10.47 -3.09
CA VAL A 145 26.72 10.54 -1.98
C VAL A 145 27.08 9.67 -0.77
N PRO A 146 27.47 10.27 0.38
CA PRO A 146 27.56 9.50 1.62
C PRO A 146 26.18 8.90 1.92
N GLU A 147 26.15 7.61 2.26
CA GLU A 147 25.02 6.96 2.94
C GLU A 147 24.77 7.69 4.26
N ILE A 148 24.08 8.83 4.18
CA ILE A 148 23.33 9.34 5.30
C ILE A 148 22.08 8.47 5.29
N PRO A 149 21.84 7.63 6.32
CA PRO A 149 20.62 6.84 6.42
C PRO A 149 19.46 7.78 6.12
N SER A 150 18.60 7.41 5.17
CA SER A 150 17.54 8.30 4.68
C SER A 150 16.68 8.85 5.83
N GLU A 151 16.59 8.10 6.94
CA GLU A 151 16.03 8.55 8.22
C GLU A 151 16.75 9.76 8.83
N VAL A 152 18.08 9.77 8.91
CA VAL A 152 18.89 10.87 9.48
C VAL A 152 18.88 12.11 8.59
N LEU A 153 18.85 11.94 7.27
CA LEU A 153 18.77 13.07 6.34
C LEU A 153 17.37 13.71 6.38
N TYR A 154 16.32 12.90 6.45
CA TYR A 154 14.95 13.39 6.63
C TYR A 154 14.77 14.06 7.99
N GLU A 155 15.24 13.45 9.07
CA GLU A 155 15.11 14.01 10.41
C GLU A 155 15.83 15.36 10.49
N ARG A 156 17.06 15.48 9.97
CA ARG A 156 17.82 16.74 10.00
C ARG A 156 17.32 17.79 9.00
N ALA A 157 16.82 17.39 7.84
CA ALA A 157 16.20 18.31 6.87
C ALA A 157 14.83 18.79 7.36
N MET A 158 14.04 17.91 7.99
CA MET A 158 12.75 18.23 8.57
C MET A 158 12.91 19.04 9.86
N LEU A 159 13.86 18.74 10.75
CA LEU A 159 14.22 19.57 11.90
C LEU A 159 14.82 20.91 11.46
N GLY A 160 15.64 20.95 10.41
CA GLY A 160 16.19 22.18 9.85
C GLY A 160 15.09 23.10 9.31
N CYS A 161 14.12 22.54 8.58
CA CYS A 161 12.93 23.26 8.15
C CYS A 161 12.03 23.63 9.34
N THR A 162 11.82 22.75 10.31
CA THR A 162 10.98 22.99 11.51
C THR A 162 11.57 24.07 12.43
N MET A 163 12.89 24.09 12.62
CA MET A 163 13.61 25.13 13.34
C MET A 163 13.63 26.45 12.56
N ALA A 164 13.81 26.42 11.23
CA ALA A 164 13.69 27.60 10.37
C ALA A 164 12.26 28.16 10.30
N PHE A 165 11.25 27.32 10.51
CA PHE A 165 9.83 27.68 10.61
C PHE A 165 9.36 28.02 12.03
N GLY A 166 10.24 27.92 13.05
CA GLY A 166 9.93 28.35 14.41
C GLY A 166 8.79 27.56 15.07
N LEU A 167 8.71 26.25 14.83
CA LEU A 167 7.87 25.33 15.61
C LEU A 167 8.58 24.94 16.91
N GLU A 168 8.93 25.92 17.74
CA GLU A 168 8.82 25.74 19.19
C GLU A 168 7.38 26.08 19.58
N GLY A 169 6.46 25.25 19.13
CA GLY A 169 5.11 25.22 19.64
C GLY A 169 5.11 24.27 20.82
N GLY A 170 5.46 24.79 22.00
CA GLY A 170 5.21 24.06 23.24
C GLY A 170 3.78 23.54 23.26
N LEU A 171 3.65 22.25 23.54
CA LEU A 171 2.44 21.76 24.18
C LEU A 171 2.20 22.64 25.41
N LYS A 172 1.14 23.45 25.37
CA LYS A 172 0.37 23.77 26.56
C LYS A 172 -0.89 22.93 26.52
#